data_AF-A0A7C2X0K5-F1
#
_entry.id   AF-A0A7C2X0K5-F1
#
_cell.length_a   1.000
_cell.length_b   1.000
_cell.length_c   1.000
_cell.angle_alpha   90.00
_cell.angle_beta   90.00
_cell.angle_gamma   90.00
#
_symmetry.space_group_name_H-M   'P 1'
#
loop_
_entity.id
_entity.type
_entity.pdbx_description
1 polymer ?
#
loop_
_entity_poly.entity_id
_entity_poly.type
_entity_poly.pdbx_seq_one_letter_code
_entity_poly.pdbx_strand_id
1 'polypeptide(L)'
;MKSKRIFCTYCSRRLVERHVDGKTRPYCPHCDVVFYDNPLPVVSAIVVNRKREVLLVKRGREPHQGEWCLPIGFAETGESIEDAALRELREETGLEAAILRLIDVDTIHDDYYGSLTVITYEVRKTGGRLSPGDDASEVKFAPVVDLPPLAWESNTKAVKRYVDIYRDAWAMMDSFSHLFTDAEVPELLDPGPKVGKSFLSNVLVRSIERRGDEITKLWMEDMNTGIIKTERHREIFLDIHREALREVGKLLRGTNDVFDSFFFFNAGHELMKNDVPMPVILTAMALSRKAIWTYAMKRRVAPSPLEVYATLELNNRIIFLYDRVNYHLTMGYSSSMAGSDPAGRE
;
A
#
# COMPACT_ATOMS: atom_id res chain seq x y z
N MET A 1 -39.51 -7.56 -13.37
CA MET A 1 -39.29 -8.86 -14.04
C MET A 1 -39.25 -8.62 -15.55
N LYS A 2 -38.13 -8.91 -16.22
CA LYS A 2 -38.00 -8.70 -17.68
C LYS A 2 -39.02 -9.55 -18.44
N SER A 3 -39.95 -8.92 -19.14
CA SER A 3 -41.00 -9.63 -19.88
C SER A 3 -40.47 -10.19 -21.20
N LYS A 4 -40.86 -11.41 -21.54
CA LYS A 4 -40.50 -12.04 -22.82
C LYS A 4 -41.11 -11.24 -23.97
N ARG A 5 -40.36 -10.99 -25.04
CA ARG A 5 -40.87 -10.32 -26.24
C ARG A 5 -41.83 -11.24 -26.98
N ILE A 6 -43.12 -10.88 -27.03
CA ILE A 6 -44.18 -11.70 -27.66
C ILE A 6 -44.50 -11.24 -29.09
N PHE A 7 -44.34 -9.95 -29.38
CA PHE A 7 -44.72 -9.34 -30.67
C PHE A 7 -43.53 -8.64 -31.34
N CYS A 8 -43.53 -8.63 -32.68
CA CYS A 8 -42.54 -7.95 -33.51
C CYS A 8 -42.72 -6.43 -33.41
N THR A 9 -41.64 -5.68 -33.15
CA THR A 9 -41.67 -4.22 -33.06
C THR A 9 -41.88 -3.52 -34.40
N TYR A 10 -41.74 -4.23 -35.53
CA TYR A 10 -41.93 -3.66 -36.87
C TYR A 10 -43.32 -3.89 -37.44
N CYS A 11 -43.93 -5.06 -37.20
CA CYS A 11 -45.22 -5.42 -37.82
C CYS A 11 -46.31 -5.86 -36.82
N SER A 12 -46.02 -5.83 -35.52
CA SER A 12 -46.93 -6.21 -34.43
C SER A 12 -47.44 -7.66 -34.45
N ARG A 13 -46.95 -8.52 -35.37
CA ARG A 13 -47.29 -9.94 -35.39
C ARG A 13 -46.57 -10.71 -34.29
N ARG A 14 -47.16 -11.83 -33.86
CA ARG A 14 -46.59 -12.71 -32.83
C ARG A 14 -45.26 -13.32 -33.32
N LEU A 15 -44.26 -13.32 -32.44
CA LEU A 15 -42.96 -13.94 -32.69
C LEU A 15 -43.03 -15.46 -32.54
N VAL A 16 -42.19 -16.16 -33.29
CA VAL A 16 -41.96 -17.60 -33.15
C VAL A 16 -40.54 -17.86 -32.69
N GLU A 17 -40.27 -19.03 -32.14
CA GLU A 17 -38.91 -19.45 -31.80
C GLU A 17 -38.24 -20.07 -33.03
N ARG A 18 -37.04 -19.58 -33.37
CA ARG A 18 -36.20 -20.12 -34.45
C ARG A 18 -34.80 -20.41 -33.92
N HIS A 19 -34.22 -21.53 -34.33
CA HIS A 19 -32.83 -21.84 -34.04
C HIS A 19 -31.93 -21.09 -35.03
N VAL A 20 -31.15 -20.15 -34.53
CA VAL A 20 -30.24 -19.30 -35.31
C VAL A 20 -28.90 -19.27 -34.56
N ASP A 21 -27.78 -19.43 -35.25
CA ASP A 21 -26.44 -19.38 -34.63
C ASP A 21 -26.31 -20.20 -33.33
N GLY A 22 -26.81 -21.45 -33.34
CA GLY A 22 -26.68 -22.38 -32.21
C GLY A 22 -27.56 -22.09 -30.99
N LYS A 23 -28.45 -21.08 -31.00
CA LYS A 23 -29.44 -20.88 -29.91
C LYS A 23 -30.84 -20.57 -30.43
N THR A 24 -31.84 -20.88 -29.62
CA THR A 24 -33.25 -20.55 -29.89
C THR A 24 -33.52 -19.09 -29.56
N ARG A 25 -34.06 -18.33 -30.53
CA ARG A 25 -34.33 -16.89 -30.39
C ARG A 25 -35.72 -16.52 -30.90
N PRO A 26 -36.32 -15.43 -30.39
CA PRO A 26 -37.52 -14.85 -31.00
C PRO A 26 -37.22 -14.36 -32.42
N TYR A 27 -38.06 -14.79 -33.36
CA TYR A 27 -37.93 -14.49 -34.79
C TYR A 27 -39.30 -14.10 -35.35
N CYS A 28 -39.30 -13.11 -36.25
CA CYS A 28 -40.49 -12.69 -36.97
C CYS A 28 -40.50 -13.27 -38.40
N PRO A 29 -41.40 -14.22 -38.73
CA PRO A 29 -41.47 -14.80 -40.08
C PRO A 29 -41.89 -13.81 -41.18
N HIS A 30 -42.55 -12.72 -40.80
CA HIS A 30 -43.05 -11.72 -41.75
C HIS A 30 -41.98 -10.68 -42.11
N CYS A 31 -41.24 -10.20 -41.12
CA CYS A 31 -40.17 -9.21 -41.34
C CYS A 31 -38.82 -9.85 -41.65
N ASP A 32 -38.69 -11.17 -41.46
CA ASP A 32 -37.43 -11.91 -41.52
C ASP A 32 -36.35 -11.33 -40.59
N VAL A 33 -36.74 -11.00 -39.36
CA VAL A 33 -35.86 -10.40 -38.34
C VAL A 33 -35.75 -11.31 -37.12
N VAL A 34 -34.51 -11.50 -36.65
CA VAL A 34 -34.17 -12.15 -35.37
C VAL A 34 -34.01 -11.09 -34.29
N PHE A 35 -34.61 -11.31 -33.13
CA PHE A 35 -34.47 -10.44 -31.96
C PHE A 35 -33.43 -11.02 -31.00
N TYR A 36 -32.40 -10.22 -30.70
CA TYR A 36 -31.35 -10.57 -29.77
C TYR A 36 -31.62 -9.96 -28.39
N ASP A 37 -31.47 -10.76 -27.34
CA ASP A 37 -31.44 -10.29 -25.96
C ASP A 37 -29.98 -10.08 -25.55
N ASN A 38 -29.50 -8.85 -25.72
CA ASN A 38 -28.15 -8.46 -25.32
C ASN A 38 -28.13 -7.96 -23.87
N PRO A 39 -27.02 -8.14 -23.14
CA PRO A 39 -26.81 -7.46 -21.87
C PRO A 39 -26.87 -5.94 -22.03
N LEU A 40 -27.44 -5.24 -21.06
CA LEU A 40 -27.49 -3.79 -21.08
C LEU A 40 -26.21 -3.20 -20.46
N PRO A 41 -25.59 -2.19 -21.08
CA PRO A 41 -24.42 -1.52 -20.52
C PRO A 41 -24.83 -0.63 -19.34
N VAL A 42 -24.14 -0.82 -18.22
CA VAL A 42 -24.27 -0.03 -16.99
C VAL A 42 -22.88 0.48 -16.64
N VAL A 43 -22.78 1.76 -16.30
CA VAL A 43 -21.51 2.41 -15.96
C VAL A 43 -21.47 2.71 -14.48
N SER A 44 -20.29 2.61 -13.88
CA SER A 44 -20.08 2.93 -12.47
C SER A 44 -18.78 3.70 -12.27
N ALA A 45 -18.72 4.56 -11.26
CA ALA A 45 -17.57 5.40 -10.96
C ALA A 45 -17.05 5.21 -9.54
N ILE A 46 -15.74 4.96 -9.40
CA ILE A 46 -15.01 4.98 -8.14
C ILE A 46 -14.34 6.35 -8.00
N VAL A 47 -14.82 7.14 -7.05
CA VAL A 47 -14.17 8.38 -6.59
C VAL A 47 -13.60 8.11 -5.20
N VAL A 48 -12.29 8.25 -5.03
CA VAL A 48 -11.64 8.11 -3.72
C VAL A 48 -11.00 9.43 -3.30
N ASN A 49 -11.26 9.84 -2.06
CA ASN A 49 -10.66 11.05 -1.50
C ASN A 49 -9.27 10.76 -0.90
N ARG A 50 -8.58 11.81 -0.44
CA ARG A 50 -7.23 11.68 0.14
C ARG A 50 -7.19 10.81 1.40
N LYS A 51 -8.30 10.67 2.13
CA LYS A 51 -8.42 9.83 3.33
C LYS A 51 -8.66 8.34 3.02
N ARG A 52 -8.55 7.94 1.74
CA ARG A 52 -8.87 6.58 1.26
C ARG A 52 -10.31 6.19 1.58
N GLU A 53 -11.22 7.15 1.41
CA GLU A 53 -12.65 6.92 1.49
C GLU A 53 -13.24 6.97 0.09
N VAL A 54 -14.06 5.99 -0.27
CA VAL A 54 -14.77 5.94 -1.56
C VAL A 54 -16.13 6.61 -1.44
N LEU A 55 -16.51 7.33 -2.48
CA LEU A 55 -17.83 7.94 -2.61
C LEU A 55 -18.89 6.87 -2.84
N LEU A 56 -19.93 6.90 -2.03
CA LEU A 56 -21.10 6.04 -2.13
C LEU A 56 -22.36 6.91 -2.25
N VAL A 57 -23.34 6.37 -2.99
CA VAL A 57 -24.69 6.92 -3.10
C VAL A 57 -25.68 5.91 -2.53
N LYS A 58 -26.76 6.40 -1.92
CA LYS A 58 -27.81 5.57 -1.33
C LYS A 58 -29.04 5.60 -2.22
N ARG A 59 -29.44 4.45 -2.74
CA ARG A 59 -30.52 4.34 -3.72
C ARG A 59 -31.86 4.75 -3.13
N GLY A 60 -32.58 5.60 -3.83
CA GLY A 60 -33.93 6.08 -3.47
C GLY A 60 -35.06 5.32 -4.18
N ARG A 61 -34.73 4.42 -5.12
CA ARG A 61 -35.70 3.66 -5.93
C ARG A 61 -35.33 2.17 -5.99
N GLU A 62 -36.33 1.34 -6.27
CA GLU A 62 -36.13 -0.09 -6.56
C GLU A 62 -35.39 -0.31 -7.90
N PRO A 63 -34.63 -1.41 -8.06
CA PRO A 63 -34.29 -2.41 -7.05
C PRO A 63 -33.32 -1.86 -5.99
N HIS A 64 -33.21 -2.52 -4.82
CA HIS A 64 -32.24 -2.19 -3.76
C HIS A 64 -32.45 -0.81 -3.11
N GLN A 65 -33.71 -0.39 -2.96
CA GLN A 65 -34.01 0.89 -2.32
C GLN A 65 -33.46 0.93 -0.88
N GLY A 66 -32.73 2.00 -0.54
CA GLY A 66 -32.11 2.21 0.76
C GLY A 66 -30.72 1.59 0.92
N GLU A 67 -30.26 0.80 -0.05
CA GLU A 67 -28.92 0.23 -0.05
C GLU A 67 -27.88 1.21 -0.63
N TRP A 68 -26.60 0.98 -0.31
CA TRP A 68 -25.49 1.80 -0.79
C TRP A 68 -24.89 1.20 -2.06
N CYS A 69 -24.44 2.04 -2.97
CA CYS A 69 -23.70 1.61 -4.16
C CYS A 69 -22.65 2.65 -4.54
N LEU A 70 -21.77 2.29 -5.47
CA LEU A 70 -21.02 3.29 -6.21
C LEU A 70 -22.01 4.12 -7.06
N PRO A 71 -21.66 5.36 -7.42
CA PRO A 71 -22.38 6.06 -8.48
C PRO A 71 -22.51 5.17 -9.72
N ILE A 72 -23.73 4.97 -10.21
CA ILE A 72 -24.01 3.92 -11.20
C ILE A 72 -25.32 4.15 -11.96
N GLY A 73 -25.28 4.00 -13.28
CA GLY A 73 -26.47 4.13 -14.12
C GLY A 73 -26.30 3.53 -15.51
N PHE A 74 -27.36 3.62 -16.32
CA PHE A 74 -27.35 3.03 -17.67
C PHE A 74 -26.63 3.95 -18.65
N ALA A 75 -25.87 3.36 -19.57
CA ALA A 75 -25.40 4.12 -20.72
C ALA A 75 -26.56 4.37 -21.70
N GLU A 76 -26.69 5.59 -22.17
CA GLU A 76 -27.68 6.00 -23.15
C GLU A 76 -27.16 5.86 -24.59
N THR A 77 -28.09 5.90 -25.55
CA THR A 77 -27.74 5.86 -26.97
C THR A 77 -27.16 7.20 -27.40
N GLY A 78 -25.97 7.19 -28.01
CA GLY A 78 -25.33 8.37 -28.59
C GLY A 78 -24.26 9.02 -27.72
N GLU A 79 -24.01 8.50 -26.51
CA GLU A 79 -22.88 8.86 -25.67
C GLU A 79 -21.79 7.77 -25.65
N SER A 80 -20.57 8.14 -25.25
CA SER A 80 -19.52 7.16 -24.93
C SER A 80 -19.75 6.57 -23.54
N ILE A 81 -19.15 5.40 -23.26
CA ILE A 81 -19.26 4.76 -21.93
C ILE A 81 -18.59 5.64 -20.86
N GLU A 82 -17.49 6.30 -21.21
CA GLU A 82 -16.81 7.27 -20.37
C GLU A 82 -17.72 8.47 -20.04
N ASP A 83 -18.39 9.04 -21.05
CA ASP A 83 -19.30 10.17 -20.87
C ASP A 83 -20.50 9.78 -20.00
N ALA A 84 -21.06 8.59 -20.22
CA ALA A 84 -22.12 8.04 -19.39
C ALA A 84 -21.68 7.99 -17.91
N ALA A 85 -20.49 7.46 -17.62
CA ALA A 85 -19.98 7.34 -16.25
C ALA A 85 -19.82 8.72 -15.57
N LEU A 86 -19.37 9.73 -16.32
CA LEU A 86 -19.23 11.10 -15.83
C LEU A 86 -20.58 11.80 -15.66
N ARG A 87 -21.54 11.55 -16.56
CA ARG A 87 -22.91 12.06 -16.48
C ARG A 87 -23.61 11.52 -15.24
N GLU A 88 -23.64 10.20 -15.06
CA GLU A 88 -24.27 9.55 -13.91
C GLU A 88 -23.67 10.03 -12.59
N LEU A 89 -22.33 10.09 -12.50
CA LEU A 89 -21.66 10.64 -11.32
C LEU A 89 -22.12 12.07 -11.00
N ARG A 90 -22.24 12.92 -12.02
CA ARG A 90 -22.66 14.31 -11.84
C ARG A 90 -24.13 14.39 -11.42
N GLU A 91 -25.00 13.59 -12.02
CA GLU A 91 -26.45 13.56 -11.74
C GLU A 91 -26.74 13.08 -10.32
N GLU A 92 -26.08 12.02 -9.85
CA GLU A 92 -26.33 11.45 -8.53
C GLU A 92 -25.62 12.20 -7.38
N THR A 93 -24.48 12.87 -7.67
CA THR A 93 -23.59 13.40 -6.61
C THR A 93 -23.22 14.87 -6.73
N GLY A 94 -23.53 15.52 -7.85
CA GLY A 94 -23.14 16.91 -8.13
C GLY A 94 -21.64 17.12 -8.35
N LEU A 95 -20.85 16.04 -8.44
CA LEU A 95 -19.40 16.11 -8.65
C LEU A 95 -19.05 16.09 -10.14
N GLU A 96 -18.02 16.88 -10.48
CA GLU A 96 -17.37 16.81 -11.79
C GLU A 96 -16.07 16.04 -11.65
N ALA A 97 -15.76 15.21 -12.65
CA ALA A 97 -14.57 14.37 -12.63
C ALA A 97 -13.99 14.17 -14.03
N ALA A 98 -12.79 13.57 -14.07
CA ALA A 98 -12.17 13.06 -15.28
C ALA A 98 -11.86 11.57 -15.12
N ILE A 99 -12.09 10.78 -16.16
CA ILE A 99 -11.71 9.36 -16.21
C ILE A 99 -10.19 9.22 -16.02
N LEU A 100 -9.77 8.33 -15.11
CA LEU A 100 -8.37 7.95 -14.97
C LEU A 100 -8.09 6.63 -15.69
N ARG A 101 -8.89 5.59 -15.40
CA ARG A 101 -8.73 4.25 -15.99
C ARG A 101 -9.98 3.39 -15.78
N LEU A 102 -10.10 2.35 -16.57
CA LEU A 102 -11.02 1.24 -16.32
C LEU A 102 -10.51 0.37 -15.17
N ILE A 103 -11.38 0.03 -14.21
CA ILE A 103 -11.05 -0.80 -13.04
C ILE A 103 -11.58 -2.22 -13.19
N ASP A 104 -12.83 -2.36 -13.62
CA ASP A 104 -13.47 -3.67 -13.77
C ASP A 104 -14.55 -3.68 -14.85
N VAL A 105 -14.80 -4.86 -15.40
CA VAL A 105 -15.97 -5.16 -16.23
C VAL A 105 -16.57 -6.46 -15.70
N ASP A 106 -17.76 -6.39 -15.11
CA ASP A 106 -18.46 -7.54 -14.56
C ASP A 106 -19.81 -7.75 -15.23
N THR A 107 -20.34 -8.97 -15.15
CA THR A 107 -21.69 -9.29 -15.61
C THR A 107 -22.53 -9.70 -14.42
N ILE A 108 -23.64 -8.98 -14.20
CA ILE A 108 -24.62 -9.33 -13.17
C ILE A 108 -25.94 -9.74 -13.83
N HIS A 109 -26.70 -10.58 -13.15
CA HIS A 109 -28.05 -10.92 -13.55
C HIS A 109 -29.02 -10.27 -12.57
N ASP A 110 -29.88 -9.41 -13.09
CA ASP A 110 -30.93 -8.74 -12.34
C ASP A 110 -32.31 -9.26 -12.80
N ASP A 111 -33.21 -9.54 -11.87
CA ASP A 111 -34.53 -10.09 -12.21
C ASP A 111 -35.39 -9.08 -12.99
N TYR A 112 -35.13 -7.77 -12.81
CA TYR A 112 -35.86 -6.70 -13.46
C TYR A 112 -35.35 -6.42 -14.87
N TYR A 113 -34.03 -6.29 -15.03
CA TYR A 113 -33.38 -5.88 -16.28
C TYR A 113 -32.77 -7.03 -17.11
N GLY A 114 -32.63 -8.21 -16.51
CA GLY A 114 -31.91 -9.35 -17.08
C GLY A 114 -30.40 -9.21 -16.91
N SER A 115 -29.63 -9.67 -17.89
CA SER A 115 -28.16 -9.52 -17.87
C SER A 115 -27.73 -8.06 -18.03
N LEU A 116 -26.85 -7.61 -17.16
CA LEU A 116 -26.24 -6.28 -17.18
C LEU A 116 -24.72 -6.42 -17.26
N THR A 117 -24.08 -5.59 -18.08
CA THR A 117 -22.62 -5.47 -18.13
C THR A 117 -22.23 -4.19 -17.41
N VAL A 118 -21.66 -4.34 -16.21
CA VAL A 118 -21.26 -3.21 -15.35
C VAL A 118 -19.79 -2.88 -15.63
N ILE A 119 -19.55 -1.66 -16.10
CA ILE A 119 -18.25 -1.13 -16.48
C ILE A 119 -17.86 -0.07 -15.45
N THR A 120 -16.84 -0.36 -14.64
CA THR A 120 -16.46 0.51 -13.51
C THR A 120 -15.17 1.24 -13.81
N TYR A 121 -15.21 2.57 -13.75
CA TYR A 121 -14.04 3.44 -13.92
C TYR A 121 -13.56 4.00 -12.59
N GLU A 122 -12.24 4.20 -12.47
CA GLU A 122 -11.68 5.13 -11.50
C GLU A 122 -11.70 6.53 -12.11
N VAL A 123 -12.17 7.49 -11.32
CA VAL A 123 -12.29 8.88 -11.73
C VAL A 123 -11.64 9.81 -10.71
N ARG A 124 -11.09 10.92 -11.20
CA ARG A 124 -10.53 11.97 -10.37
C ARG A 124 -11.47 13.16 -10.32
N LYS A 125 -11.93 13.53 -9.13
CA LYS A 125 -12.71 14.76 -8.92
C LYS A 125 -11.94 15.97 -9.46
N THR A 126 -12.58 16.75 -10.32
CA THR A 126 -12.07 18.01 -10.90
C THR A 126 -12.85 19.23 -10.41
N GLY A 127 -14.10 19.04 -9.96
CA GLY A 127 -14.99 20.13 -9.57
C GLY A 127 -16.28 19.65 -8.91
N GLY A 128 -17.27 20.53 -8.89
CA GLY A 128 -18.60 20.24 -8.33
C GLY A 128 -18.70 20.27 -6.80
N ARG A 129 -19.94 20.34 -6.32
CA ARG A 129 -20.29 20.34 -4.90
C ARG A 129 -21.03 19.05 -4.58
N LEU A 130 -20.56 18.34 -3.56
CA LEU A 130 -21.17 17.09 -3.15
C LEU A 130 -22.59 17.34 -2.63
N SER A 131 -23.57 16.77 -3.32
CA SER A 131 -24.99 16.78 -2.93
C SER A 131 -25.71 15.60 -3.60
N PRO A 132 -26.65 14.94 -2.90
CA PRO A 132 -27.47 13.91 -3.54
C PRO A 132 -28.31 14.51 -4.67
N GLY A 133 -28.47 13.78 -5.76
CA GLY A 133 -29.28 14.15 -6.92
C GLY A 133 -29.98 12.94 -7.56
N ASP A 134 -30.90 13.21 -8.48
CA ASP A 134 -31.83 12.26 -9.11
C ASP A 134 -32.45 11.22 -8.16
N ASP A 135 -31.99 9.97 -8.23
CA ASP A 135 -32.50 8.86 -7.45
C ASP A 135 -31.60 8.54 -6.23
N ALA A 136 -30.51 9.28 -6.01
CA ALA A 136 -29.72 9.20 -4.80
C ALA A 136 -30.42 9.96 -3.65
N SER A 137 -30.72 9.25 -2.57
CA SER A 137 -31.30 9.82 -1.34
C SER A 137 -30.26 10.39 -0.38
N GLU A 138 -29.02 9.89 -0.46
CA GLU A 138 -27.90 10.26 0.40
C GLU A 138 -26.58 10.02 -0.34
N VAL A 139 -25.56 10.82 -0.06
CA VAL A 139 -24.19 10.61 -0.58
C VAL A 139 -23.18 10.75 0.56
N LYS A 140 -22.17 9.89 0.58
CA LYS A 140 -21.11 9.97 1.60
C LYS A 140 -19.79 9.38 1.12
N PHE A 141 -18.71 9.79 1.78
CA PHE A 141 -17.44 9.09 1.69
C PHE A 141 -17.35 8.05 2.81
N ALA A 142 -17.01 6.81 2.47
CA ALA A 142 -16.82 5.70 3.42
C ALA A 142 -15.43 5.07 3.26
N PRO A 143 -14.74 4.67 4.35
CA PRO A 143 -13.42 4.06 4.26
C PRO A 143 -13.40 2.83 3.34
N VAL A 144 -12.44 2.76 2.41
CA VAL A 144 -12.33 1.63 1.46
C VAL A 144 -12.09 0.27 2.12
N VAL A 145 -11.62 0.28 3.37
CA VAL A 145 -11.35 -0.92 4.18
C VAL A 145 -12.52 -1.36 5.05
N ASP A 146 -13.55 -0.51 5.21
CA ASP A 146 -14.71 -0.74 6.08
C ASP A 146 -15.97 -0.20 5.40
N LEU A 147 -16.37 -0.88 4.32
CA LEU A 147 -17.53 -0.47 3.53
C LEU A 147 -18.82 -1.06 4.10
N PRO A 148 -19.93 -0.31 4.05
CA PRO A 148 -21.24 -0.92 4.22
C PRO A 148 -21.49 -1.96 3.11
N PRO A 149 -22.40 -2.92 3.30
CA PRO A 149 -22.86 -3.79 2.23
C PRO A 149 -23.32 -2.97 1.03
N LEU A 150 -22.84 -3.33 -0.16
CA LEU A 150 -23.19 -2.66 -1.41
C LEU A 150 -24.29 -3.45 -2.13
N ALA A 151 -25.18 -2.71 -2.79
CA ALA A 151 -26.35 -3.25 -3.49
C ALA A 151 -25.99 -4.30 -4.55
N TRP A 152 -24.84 -4.13 -5.20
CA TRP A 152 -24.37 -5.05 -6.23
C TRP A 152 -22.99 -5.60 -5.93
N GLU A 153 -22.83 -6.90 -6.13
CA GLU A 153 -21.55 -7.59 -5.95
C GLU A 153 -20.45 -7.04 -6.89
N SER A 154 -20.83 -6.57 -8.09
CA SER A 154 -19.91 -5.94 -9.05
C SER A 154 -19.23 -4.69 -8.47
N ASN A 155 -19.95 -3.88 -7.67
CA ASN A 155 -19.36 -2.74 -6.98
C ASN A 155 -18.33 -3.21 -5.94
N THR A 156 -18.67 -4.22 -5.15
CA THR A 156 -17.75 -4.79 -4.14
C THR A 156 -16.47 -5.34 -4.79
N LYS A 157 -16.60 -6.07 -5.90
CA LYS A 157 -15.45 -6.57 -6.68
C LYS A 157 -14.60 -5.43 -7.24
N ALA A 158 -15.24 -4.42 -7.82
CA ALA A 158 -14.52 -3.27 -8.38
C ALA A 158 -13.75 -2.49 -7.32
N VAL A 159 -14.34 -2.24 -6.14
CA VAL A 159 -13.63 -1.58 -5.04
C VAL A 159 -12.48 -2.45 -4.52
N LYS A 160 -12.66 -3.77 -4.43
CA LYS A 160 -11.56 -4.68 -4.08
C LYS A 160 -10.40 -4.60 -5.08
N ARG A 161 -10.68 -4.59 -6.38
CA ARG A 161 -9.64 -4.41 -7.42
C ARG A 161 -8.95 -3.07 -7.29
N TYR A 162 -9.70 -2.00 -7.04
CA TYR A 162 -9.13 -0.68 -6.77
C TYR A 162 -8.15 -0.72 -5.59
N VAL A 163 -8.55 -1.33 -4.46
CA VAL A 163 -7.67 -1.49 -3.28
C VAL A 163 -6.44 -2.32 -3.62
N ASP A 164 -6.57 -3.39 -4.41
CA ASP A 164 -5.46 -4.24 -4.81
C ASP A 164 -4.44 -3.50 -5.69
N ILE A 165 -4.91 -2.63 -6.59
CA ILE A 165 -4.06 -1.78 -7.44
C ILE A 165 -3.23 -0.80 -6.59
N TYR A 166 -3.84 -0.22 -5.56
CA TYR A 166 -3.21 0.82 -4.73
C TYR A 166 -2.51 0.30 -3.47
N ARG A 167 -2.67 -0.99 -3.14
CA ARG A 167 -2.18 -1.61 -1.91
C ARG A 167 -0.71 -1.29 -1.62
N ASP A 168 0.17 -1.54 -2.61
CA ASP A 168 1.61 -1.36 -2.44
C ASP A 168 1.98 0.12 -2.31
N ALA A 169 1.34 0.98 -3.12
CA ALA A 169 1.55 2.43 -3.06
C ALA A 169 1.16 3.00 -1.70
N TRP A 170 0.00 2.63 -1.18
CA TRP A 170 -0.47 3.04 0.14
C TRP A 170 0.44 2.51 1.25
N ALA A 171 0.90 1.27 1.16
CA ALA A 171 1.82 0.71 2.14
C ALA A 171 3.17 1.44 2.16
N MET A 172 3.69 1.88 0.99
CA MET A 172 4.88 2.72 0.91
C MET A 172 4.66 4.11 1.51
N MET A 173 3.55 4.77 1.18
CA MET A 173 3.22 6.11 1.69
C MET A 173 3.03 6.10 3.21
N ASP A 174 2.34 5.09 3.74
CA ASP A 174 2.13 4.92 5.17
C ASP A 174 3.48 4.81 5.87
N SER A 175 4.37 3.97 5.34
CA SER A 175 5.70 3.77 5.89
C SER A 175 6.58 5.04 5.85
N PHE A 176 6.53 5.79 4.74
CA PHE A 176 7.25 7.08 4.62
C PHE A 176 6.78 8.09 5.68
N SER A 177 5.47 8.21 5.89
CA SER A 177 4.87 9.15 6.84
C SER A 177 5.30 8.90 8.30
N HIS A 178 5.70 7.66 8.62
CA HIS A 178 6.25 7.31 9.93
C HIS A 178 7.74 7.60 10.07
N LEU A 179 8.51 7.57 8.97
CA LEU A 179 9.95 7.88 8.99
C LEU A 179 10.21 9.38 9.09
N PHE A 180 9.37 10.17 8.44
CA PHE A 180 9.55 11.61 8.34
C PHE A 180 8.31 12.31 8.91
N THR A 181 8.21 12.35 10.24
CA THR A 181 7.06 12.97 10.92
C THR A 181 6.96 14.48 10.67
N ASP A 182 8.08 15.11 10.32
CA ASP A 182 8.24 16.56 10.23
C ASP A 182 8.44 17.04 8.78
N ALA A 183 8.46 16.13 7.80
CA ALA A 183 8.56 16.52 6.40
C ALA A 183 7.17 16.95 5.90
N GLU A 184 7.10 18.13 5.28
CA GLU A 184 5.95 18.52 4.46
C GLU A 184 5.82 17.53 3.31
N VAL A 185 4.91 16.56 3.45
CA VAL A 185 4.52 15.69 2.34
C VAL A 185 3.73 16.58 1.37
N PRO A 186 4.13 16.71 0.10
CA PRO A 186 3.38 17.49 -0.87
C PRO A 186 1.90 17.11 -0.83
N GLU A 187 1.00 18.08 -0.94
CA GLU A 187 -0.44 17.91 -0.71
C GLU A 187 -1.10 16.81 -1.59
N LEU A 188 -0.45 16.46 -2.71
CA LEU A 188 -0.86 15.39 -3.62
C LEU A 188 -0.54 13.97 -3.09
N LEU A 189 0.39 13.86 -2.14
CA LEU A 189 0.96 12.62 -1.60
C LEU A 189 0.59 12.39 -0.13
N ASP A 190 -0.28 13.20 0.47
CA ASP A 190 -0.74 13.03 1.85
C ASP A 190 -1.65 11.78 1.96
N PRO A 191 -1.24 10.71 2.67
CA PRO A 191 -1.99 9.47 2.78
C PRO A 191 -3.26 9.57 3.65
N GLY A 192 -3.54 10.74 4.25
CA GLY A 192 -4.64 10.90 5.19
C GLY A 192 -4.26 10.49 6.62
N PRO A 193 -5.23 10.21 7.51
CA PRO A 193 -4.94 10.00 8.93
C PRO A 193 -3.98 8.83 9.18
N LYS A 194 -2.95 9.06 10.00
CA LYS A 194 -1.86 8.11 10.31
C LYS A 194 -2.40 6.82 10.94
N VAL A 195 -2.53 5.73 10.16
CA VAL A 195 -2.99 4.43 10.66
C VAL A 195 -1.81 3.65 11.24
N GLY A 196 -1.53 3.82 12.54
CA GLY A 196 -0.62 2.99 13.35
C GLY A 196 0.85 2.94 12.90
N LYS A 197 1.81 2.75 13.81
CA LYS A 197 3.25 2.68 13.46
C LYS A 197 3.60 1.32 12.85
N SER A 198 3.34 1.13 11.55
CA SER A 198 3.78 -0.07 10.81
C SER A 198 4.72 0.32 9.69
N PHE A 199 5.92 -0.27 9.70
CA PHE A 199 7.00 -0.01 8.75
C PHE A 199 7.10 -1.19 7.78
N LEU A 200 7.31 -0.93 6.48
CA LEU A 200 7.46 -1.97 5.46
C LEU A 200 8.68 -2.86 5.73
N SER A 201 9.74 -2.28 6.27
CA SER A 201 10.95 -3.00 6.62
C SER A 201 10.73 -4.08 7.69
N ASN A 202 9.63 -4.05 8.47
CA ASN A 202 9.34 -4.97 9.59
C ASN A 202 9.41 -6.47 9.23
N VAL A 203 9.15 -6.85 7.98
CA VAL A 203 9.31 -8.24 7.51
C VAL A 203 10.79 -8.65 7.47
N LEU A 204 11.68 -7.76 7.03
CA LEU A 204 13.14 -7.99 7.03
C LEU A 204 13.69 -8.07 8.46
N VAL A 205 13.12 -7.30 9.38
CA VAL A 205 13.50 -7.25 10.81
C VAL A 205 13.36 -8.59 11.49
N ARG A 206 12.20 -9.22 11.37
CA ARG A 206 11.94 -10.53 11.97
C ARG A 206 12.90 -11.60 11.43
N SER A 207 13.40 -11.44 10.21
CA SER A 207 14.44 -12.29 9.65
C SER A 207 15.81 -12.00 10.26
N ILE A 208 16.17 -10.73 10.47
CA ILE A 208 17.43 -10.31 11.09
C ILE A 208 17.52 -10.80 12.55
N GLU A 209 16.48 -10.61 13.35
CA GLU A 209 16.45 -11.02 14.76
C GLU A 209 16.56 -12.53 14.94
N ARG A 210 15.79 -13.30 14.15
CA ARG A 210 15.80 -14.77 14.23
C ARG A 210 17.12 -15.39 13.78
N ARG A 211 17.98 -14.62 13.10
CA ARG A 211 19.18 -15.10 12.42
C ARG A 211 20.40 -14.25 12.75
N GLY A 212 20.42 -13.63 13.93
CA GLY A 212 21.56 -12.83 14.41
C GLY A 212 22.89 -13.59 14.34
N ASP A 213 22.87 -14.91 14.54
CA ASP A 213 24.06 -15.77 14.43
C ASP A 213 24.64 -15.83 13.01
N GLU A 214 23.79 -15.85 11.96
CA GLU A 214 24.26 -15.83 10.57
C GLU A 214 24.91 -14.48 10.23
N ILE A 215 24.33 -13.39 10.72
CA ILE A 215 24.87 -12.03 10.53
C ILE A 215 26.18 -11.87 11.29
N THR A 216 26.24 -12.38 12.53
CA THR A 216 27.45 -12.40 13.36
C THR A 216 28.56 -13.18 12.66
N LYS A 217 28.23 -14.33 12.04
CA LYS A 217 29.20 -15.11 11.28
C LYS A 217 29.77 -14.34 10.09
N LEU A 218 28.91 -13.70 9.28
CA LEU A 218 29.34 -12.87 8.14
C LEU A 218 30.25 -11.72 8.60
N TRP A 219 29.88 -11.05 9.68
CA TRP A 219 30.67 -9.97 10.26
C TRP A 219 32.03 -10.46 10.77
N MET A 220 32.07 -11.59 11.47
CA MET A 220 33.31 -12.20 11.96
C MET A 220 34.24 -12.65 10.83
N GLU A 221 33.70 -13.16 9.71
CA GLU A 221 34.48 -13.48 8.52
C GLU A 221 35.19 -12.22 7.97
N ASP A 222 34.48 -11.09 7.88
CA ASP A 222 35.06 -9.81 7.47
C ASP A 222 36.09 -9.29 8.49
N MET A 223 35.83 -9.41 9.79
CA MET A 223 36.74 -8.97 10.86
C MET A 223 38.07 -9.75 10.86
N ASN A 224 38.06 -11.00 10.40
CA ASN A 224 39.25 -11.86 10.32
C ASN A 224 40.05 -11.64 9.02
N THR A 225 39.54 -10.83 8.08
CA THR A 225 40.37 -10.38 6.96
C THR A 225 41.42 -9.41 7.50
N GLY A 226 42.69 -9.59 7.13
CA GLY A 226 43.88 -9.08 7.86
C GLY A 226 44.06 -7.56 8.04
N ILE A 227 43.01 -6.76 7.80
CA ILE A 227 42.93 -5.32 8.07
C ILE A 227 42.80 -5.05 9.57
N ILE A 228 42.21 -5.96 10.36
CA ILE A 228 41.96 -5.75 11.79
C ILE A 228 42.46 -6.95 12.62
N LYS A 229 43.50 -6.75 13.42
CA LYS A 229 43.97 -7.76 14.39
C LYS A 229 43.17 -7.64 15.70
N THR A 230 41.96 -8.20 15.75
CA THR A 230 41.10 -8.14 16.95
C THR A 230 41.19 -9.36 17.87
N GLU A 231 42.11 -10.30 17.62
CA GLU A 231 42.19 -11.58 18.35
C GLU A 231 42.19 -11.40 19.88
N ARG A 232 42.86 -10.35 20.38
CA ARG A 232 42.95 -10.02 21.81
C ARG A 232 41.70 -9.36 22.40
N HIS A 233 40.84 -8.76 21.57
CA HIS A 233 39.66 -7.97 21.98
C HIS A 233 38.37 -8.48 21.35
N ARG A 234 38.39 -9.71 20.84
CA ARG A 234 37.30 -10.32 20.06
C ARG A 234 35.98 -10.35 20.82
N GLU A 235 36.01 -10.67 22.11
CA GLU A 235 34.81 -10.74 22.96
C GLU A 235 34.14 -9.36 23.08
N ILE A 236 34.92 -8.30 23.34
CA ILE A 236 34.40 -6.92 23.44
C ILE A 236 33.69 -6.51 22.14
N PHE A 237 34.32 -6.79 20.99
CA PHE A 237 33.71 -6.49 19.70
C PHE A 237 32.46 -7.33 19.43
N LEU A 238 32.44 -8.61 19.82
CA LEU A 238 31.27 -9.49 19.70
C LEU A 238 30.09 -8.98 20.52
N ASP A 239 30.35 -8.52 21.75
CA ASP A 239 29.31 -7.98 22.62
C ASP A 239 28.75 -6.68 22.04
N ILE A 240 29.60 -5.78 21.53
CA ILE A 240 29.16 -4.58 20.84
C ILE A 240 28.31 -4.92 19.60
N HIS A 241 28.74 -5.90 18.80
CA HIS A 241 28.00 -6.32 17.61
C HIS A 241 26.63 -6.90 17.96
N ARG A 242 26.57 -7.80 18.96
CA ARG A 242 25.32 -8.40 19.42
C ARG A 242 24.38 -7.36 20.00
N GLU A 243 24.91 -6.41 20.75
CA GLU A 243 24.11 -5.32 21.30
C GLU A 243 23.60 -4.39 20.20
N ALA A 244 24.44 -4.06 19.21
CA ALA A 244 24.00 -3.33 18.03
C ALA A 244 22.86 -4.07 17.30
N LEU A 245 22.97 -5.39 17.08
CA LEU A 245 21.90 -6.19 16.49
C LEU A 245 20.62 -6.22 17.36
N ARG A 246 20.76 -6.22 18.69
CA ARG A 246 19.63 -6.15 19.63
C ARG A 246 18.91 -4.80 19.50
N GLU A 247 19.66 -3.70 19.45
CA GLU A 247 19.14 -2.35 19.25
C GLU A 247 18.53 -2.16 17.86
N VAL A 248 19.12 -2.77 16.83
CA VAL A 248 18.51 -2.90 15.50
C VAL A 248 17.14 -3.56 15.65
N GLY A 249 17.04 -4.69 16.36
CA GLY A 249 15.75 -5.34 16.63
C GLY A 249 14.74 -4.44 17.34
N LYS A 250 15.13 -3.78 18.45
CA LYS A 250 14.26 -2.86 19.23
C LYS A 250 13.75 -1.70 18.38
N LEU A 251 14.65 -0.93 17.76
CA LEU A 251 14.31 0.19 16.89
C LEU A 251 13.38 -0.26 15.76
N LEU A 252 13.66 -1.46 15.24
CA LEU A 252 12.96 -1.97 14.08
C LEU A 252 11.55 -2.51 14.41
N ARG A 253 11.30 -3.01 15.63
CA ARG A 253 9.96 -3.40 16.13
C ARG A 253 9.04 -2.20 16.47
N GLY A 254 9.58 -0.99 16.51
CA GLY A 254 8.83 0.21 16.89
C GLY A 254 8.45 0.25 18.38
N THR A 255 9.15 -0.50 19.23
CA THR A 255 8.99 -0.39 20.69
C THR A 255 9.57 0.95 21.15
N ASN A 256 8.97 1.57 22.18
CA ASN A 256 9.52 2.75 22.85
C ASN A 256 10.73 2.39 23.75
N ASP A 257 11.42 1.29 23.46
CA ASP A 257 12.55 0.85 24.25
C ASP A 257 13.66 1.89 24.15
N VAL A 258 14.20 2.28 25.30
CA VAL A 258 15.28 3.26 25.37
C VAL A 258 16.54 2.64 24.78
N PHE A 259 17.12 3.33 23.79
CA PHE A 259 18.40 2.97 23.21
C PHE A 259 19.47 2.89 24.30
N ASP A 260 20.21 1.78 24.35
CA ASP A 260 21.21 1.50 25.40
C ASP A 260 22.51 2.30 25.20
N SER A 261 22.38 3.63 25.29
CA SER A 261 23.49 4.58 25.17
C SER A 261 24.59 4.33 26.21
N PHE A 262 24.23 3.83 27.38
CA PHE A 262 25.16 3.56 28.48
C PHE A 262 26.07 2.39 28.16
N PHE A 263 25.53 1.29 27.60
CA PHE A 263 26.34 0.17 27.14
C PHE A 263 27.42 0.63 26.15
N PHE A 264 27.04 1.33 25.07
CA PHE A 264 28.00 1.75 24.05
C PHE A 264 29.02 2.76 24.58
N PHE A 265 28.61 3.64 25.49
CA PHE A 265 29.54 4.54 26.16
C PHE A 265 30.59 3.76 26.97
N ASN A 266 30.19 2.79 27.78
CA ASN A 266 31.12 1.98 28.57
C ASN A 266 32.03 1.10 27.70
N ALA A 267 31.48 0.51 26.64
CA ALA A 267 32.26 -0.27 25.69
C ALA A 267 33.34 0.59 25.00
N GLY A 268 33.02 1.83 24.65
CA GLY A 268 34.00 2.79 24.11
C GLY A 268 35.11 3.11 25.11
N HIS A 269 34.75 3.30 26.37
CA HIS A 269 35.70 3.52 27.46
C HIS A 269 36.61 2.29 27.70
N GLU A 270 36.07 1.07 27.66
CA GLU A 270 36.82 -0.17 27.79
C GLU A 270 37.80 -0.38 26.62
N LEU A 271 37.37 -0.08 25.38
CA LEU A 271 38.22 -0.18 24.20
C LEU A 271 39.41 0.80 24.27
N MET A 272 39.22 2.01 24.80
CA MET A 272 40.32 2.95 25.04
C MET A 272 41.31 2.41 26.07
N LYS A 273 40.83 1.88 27.20
CA LYS A 273 41.68 1.25 28.23
C LYS A 273 42.50 0.05 27.72
N ASN A 274 42.03 -0.57 26.65
CA ASN A 274 42.68 -1.71 25.99
C ASN A 274 43.57 -1.28 24.81
N ASP A 275 43.86 0.02 24.66
CA ASP A 275 44.69 0.60 23.59
C ASP A 275 44.20 0.30 22.16
N VAL A 276 42.88 0.10 21.99
CA VAL A 276 42.30 -0.17 20.68
C VAL A 276 42.17 1.15 19.90
N PRO A 277 42.73 1.28 18.68
CA PRO A 277 42.63 2.52 17.92
C PRO A 277 41.20 2.84 17.47
N MET A 278 40.77 4.10 17.56
CA MET A 278 39.44 4.53 17.10
C MET A 278 39.10 4.11 15.65
N PRO A 279 40.00 4.20 14.66
CA PRO A 279 39.69 3.76 13.29
C PRO A 279 39.31 2.28 13.21
N VAL A 280 39.85 1.43 14.08
CA VAL A 280 39.50 0.00 14.17
C VAL A 280 38.07 -0.16 14.67
N ILE A 281 37.67 0.61 15.68
CA ILE A 281 36.32 0.59 16.25
C ILE A 281 35.28 0.98 15.19
N LEU A 282 35.51 2.10 14.50
CA LEU A 282 34.62 2.59 13.45
C LEU A 282 34.55 1.62 12.27
N THR A 283 35.67 1.00 11.89
CA THR A 283 35.69 -0.02 10.83
C THR A 283 34.90 -1.25 11.25
N ALA A 284 35.04 -1.72 12.49
CA ALA A 284 34.26 -2.85 13.00
C ALA A 284 32.74 -2.58 12.94
N MET A 285 32.31 -1.36 13.29
CA MET A 285 30.90 -0.95 13.20
C MET A 285 30.42 -0.81 11.75
N ALA A 286 31.27 -0.28 10.85
CA ALA A 286 30.95 -0.22 9.42
C ALA A 286 30.78 -1.61 8.80
N LEU A 287 31.65 -2.57 9.17
CA LEU A 287 31.53 -3.98 8.77
C LEU A 287 30.29 -4.64 9.37
N SER A 288 29.95 -4.31 10.62
CA SER A 288 28.73 -4.80 11.26
C SER A 288 27.49 -4.35 10.48
N ARG A 289 27.44 -3.08 10.06
CA ARG A 289 26.38 -2.56 9.19
C ARG A 289 26.35 -3.26 7.83
N LYS A 290 27.52 -3.47 7.21
CA LYS A 290 27.65 -4.21 5.94
C LYS A 290 27.12 -5.64 6.06
N ALA A 291 27.37 -6.33 7.18
CA ALA A 291 26.90 -7.70 7.39
C ALA A 291 25.37 -7.79 7.41
N ILE A 292 24.70 -6.86 8.10
CA ILE A 292 23.22 -6.76 8.11
C ILE A 292 22.71 -6.53 6.68
N TRP A 293 23.33 -5.62 5.94
CA TRP A 293 22.93 -5.31 4.57
C TRP A 293 23.13 -6.49 3.62
N THR A 294 24.29 -7.13 3.69
CA THR A 294 24.65 -8.30 2.87
C THR A 294 23.68 -9.45 3.13
N TYR A 295 23.31 -9.66 4.40
CA TYR A 295 22.30 -10.64 4.78
C TYR A 295 20.92 -10.31 4.20
N ALA A 296 20.47 -9.05 4.31
CA ALA A 296 19.18 -8.61 3.78
C ALA A 296 19.10 -8.75 2.25
N MET A 297 20.18 -8.41 1.53
CA MET A 297 20.26 -8.48 0.06
C MET A 297 20.35 -9.91 -0.48
N LYS A 298 21.11 -10.80 0.18
CA LYS A 298 21.24 -12.20 -0.28
C LYS A 298 19.91 -12.97 -0.28
N ARG A 299 18.94 -12.54 0.53
CA ARG A 299 17.62 -13.18 0.63
C ARG A 299 16.54 -12.53 -0.23
N ARG A 300 16.83 -11.39 -0.87
CA ARG A 300 15.90 -10.68 -1.76
C ARG A 300 16.63 -10.16 -2.99
N VAL A 301 16.51 -10.88 -4.11
CA VAL A 301 16.70 -10.25 -5.43
C VAL A 301 15.45 -9.42 -5.67
N ALA A 302 15.49 -8.12 -5.31
CA ALA A 302 14.34 -7.22 -5.25
C ALA A 302 13.50 -7.20 -6.54
N PRO A 303 12.38 -7.94 -6.62
CA PRO A 303 11.62 -8.11 -7.85
C PRO A 303 10.46 -7.10 -7.95
N SER A 304 10.11 -6.39 -6.87
CA SER A 304 8.99 -5.45 -6.82
C SER A 304 9.39 -4.07 -6.27
N PRO A 305 8.74 -2.98 -6.70
CA PRO A 305 8.96 -1.63 -6.16
C PRO A 305 8.80 -1.55 -4.63
N LEU A 306 7.83 -2.29 -4.08
CA LEU A 306 7.58 -2.37 -2.64
C LEU A 306 8.80 -2.92 -1.89
N GLU A 307 9.46 -3.94 -2.44
CA GLU A 307 10.65 -4.52 -1.83
C GLU A 307 11.85 -3.59 -1.89
N VAL A 308 12.04 -2.89 -3.02
CA VAL A 308 13.08 -1.85 -3.14
C VAL A 308 12.88 -0.78 -2.07
N TYR A 309 11.65 -0.32 -1.90
CA TYR A 309 11.33 0.71 -0.92
C TYR A 309 11.54 0.22 0.52
N ALA A 310 11.05 -0.99 0.86
CA ALA A 310 11.27 -1.59 2.17
C ALA A 310 12.76 -1.73 2.51
N THR A 311 13.59 -2.02 1.50
CA THR A 311 15.04 -2.09 1.59
C THR A 311 15.69 -0.72 1.81
N LEU A 312 15.27 0.32 1.10
CA LEU A 312 15.77 1.69 1.29
C LEU A 312 15.39 2.24 2.67
N GLU A 313 14.15 2.00 3.11
CA GLU A 313 13.69 2.32 4.44
C GLU A 313 14.53 1.62 5.51
N LEU A 314 14.78 0.32 5.36
CA LEU A 314 15.64 -0.43 6.28
C LEU A 314 17.04 0.18 6.35
N ASN A 315 17.63 0.54 5.21
CA ASN A 315 18.95 1.16 5.15
C ASN A 315 19.02 2.46 5.96
N ASN A 316 18.04 3.35 5.77
CA ASN A 316 17.99 4.63 6.49
C ASN A 316 17.87 4.42 8.01
N ARG A 317 17.01 3.49 8.44
CA ARG A 317 16.85 3.16 9.87
C ARG A 317 18.14 2.61 10.48
N ILE A 318 18.83 1.73 9.76
CA ILE A 318 20.12 1.17 10.19
C ILE A 318 21.18 2.29 10.27
N ILE A 319 21.26 3.21 9.30
CA ILE A 319 22.23 4.31 9.32
C ILE A 319 22.06 5.15 10.59
N PHE A 320 20.85 5.64 10.87
CA PHE A 320 20.60 6.47 12.06
C PHE A 320 20.97 5.76 13.37
N LEU A 321 20.71 4.45 13.45
CA LEU A 321 21.10 3.68 14.63
C LEU A 321 22.62 3.58 14.77
N TYR A 322 23.32 3.23 13.70
CA TYR A 322 24.78 3.09 13.73
C TYR A 322 25.49 4.42 13.98
N ASP A 323 24.91 5.54 13.53
CA ASP A 323 25.41 6.87 13.88
C ASP A 323 25.30 7.14 15.39
N ARG A 324 24.20 6.71 16.05
CA ARG A 324 24.07 6.79 17.51
C ARG A 324 25.06 5.86 18.23
N VAL A 325 25.21 4.62 17.77
CA VAL A 325 26.20 3.66 18.30
C VAL A 325 27.60 4.27 18.24
N ASN A 326 28.01 4.76 17.07
CA ASN A 326 29.31 5.38 16.84
C ASN A 326 29.51 6.63 17.71
N TYR A 327 28.49 7.48 17.84
CA TYR A 327 28.52 8.66 18.71
C TYR A 327 28.82 8.27 20.16
N HIS A 328 28.06 7.32 20.73
CA HIS A 328 28.24 6.93 22.13
C HIS A 328 29.56 6.18 22.38
N LEU A 329 29.99 5.31 21.46
CA LEU A 329 31.33 4.69 21.51
C LEU A 329 32.43 5.75 21.53
N THR A 330 32.34 6.74 20.64
CA THR A 330 33.34 7.82 20.52
C THR A 330 33.38 8.71 21.76
N MET A 331 32.21 9.04 22.32
CA MET A 331 32.11 9.80 23.56
C MET A 331 32.75 9.07 24.74
N GLY A 332 32.47 7.77 24.89
CA GLY A 332 33.05 6.94 25.95
C GLY A 332 34.57 6.82 25.83
N TYR A 333 35.05 6.59 24.61
CA TYR A 333 36.48 6.52 24.30
C TYR A 333 37.21 7.82 24.62
N SER A 334 36.67 8.95 24.17
CA SER A 334 37.27 10.28 24.37
C SER A 334 37.30 10.69 25.85
N SER A 335 36.24 10.35 26.60
CA SER A 335 36.20 10.57 28.05
C SER A 335 37.30 9.81 28.79
N SER A 336 37.53 8.55 28.41
CA SER A 336 38.62 7.73 28.98
C SER A 336 40.01 8.29 28.64
N MET A 337 40.19 8.78 27.41
CA MET A 337 41.42 9.41 26.96
C MET A 337 41.71 10.71 27.74
N ALA A 338 40.69 11.52 28.02
CA ALA A 338 40.84 12.73 28.83
C ALA A 338 41.13 12.44 30.30
N GLY A 339 40.63 11.32 30.85
CA GLY A 339 40.88 10.89 32.22
C GLY A 339 42.20 10.14 32.42
N SER A 340 42.94 9.81 31.34
CA SER A 340 44.21 9.09 31.38
C SER A 340 45.44 9.96 31.12
N ASP A 341 45.26 11.28 31.03
CA ASP A 341 46.38 12.23 30.96
C ASP A 341 47.12 12.26 32.33
N PRO A 342 48.35 11.74 32.43
CA PRO A 342 49.15 11.88 33.63
C PRO A 342 49.71 13.30 33.65
N ALA A 343 49.51 13.99 34.77
CA ALA A 343 50.04 15.33 35.02
C ALA A 343 51.43 15.60 34.39
N GLY A 344 51.55 16.71 33.65
CA GLY A 344 52.82 17.38 33.38
C GLY A 344 53.40 17.20 31.97
N ARG A 345 53.10 18.15 31.10
CA ARG A 345 54.11 18.69 30.18
C ARG A 345 54.19 20.20 30.41
N GLU A 346 55.27 20.60 31.10
CA GLU A 346 55.79 21.98 31.12
C GLU A 346 56.13 22.45 29.70
#